data_AF-A0A936BTX5-F1
#
_entry.id   AF-A0A936BTX5-F1
#
_cell.length_a   1.000
_cell.length_b   1.000
_cell.length_c   1.000
_cell.angle_alpha   90.00
_cell.angle_beta   90.00
_cell.angle_gamma   90.00
#
_symmetry.space_group_name_H-M   'P 1'
#
loop_
_entity.id
_entity.type
_entity.pdbx_description
1 polymer ?
#
loop_
_entity_poly.entity_id
_entity_poly.type
_entity_poly.pdbx_seq_one_letter_code
_entity_poly.pdbx_strand_id
1 'polypeptide(L)' 'MAEIKVRNPAHSEFSFSSLEEFLSTIRSGGITADWEIWHQIASRWLPVSLHPLFGSADGRELAEP' A
#
# COMPACT_ATOMS: atom_id res chain seq x y z
N MET A 1 -5.34 -16.85 5.36
CA MET A 1 -4.76 -16.14 4.19
C MET A 1 -4.98 -14.66 4.47
N ALA A 2 -3.94 -13.84 4.59
CA ALA A 2 -4.10 -12.44 4.96
C ALA A 2 -4.40 -11.63 3.69
N GLU A 3 -5.65 -11.24 3.50
CA GLU A 3 -6.08 -10.40 2.38
C GLU A 3 -5.68 -8.95 2.65
N ILE A 4 -4.93 -8.34 1.72
CA ILE A 4 -4.52 -6.94 1.81
C ILE A 4 -5.63 -6.11 1.18
N LYS A 5 -6.33 -5.32 1.99
CA LYS A 5 -7.36 -4.40 1.47
C LYS A 5 -6.78 -3.02 1.33
N VAL A 6 -7.04 -2.37 0.21
CA VAL A 6 -6.70 -0.96 -0.01
C VAL A 6 -7.93 -0.20 -0.45
N ARG A 7 -7.93 1.10 -0.24
CA ARG A 7 -9.00 1.99 -0.63
C ARG A 7 -8.40 3.20 -1.33
N ASN A 8 -8.94 3.52 -2.49
CA ASN A 8 -8.55 4.71 -3.23
C ASN A 8 -9.27 5.96 -2.64
N PRO A 9 -8.83 7.19 -2.97
CA PRO A 9 -9.49 8.42 -2.53
C PRO A 9 -10.91 8.59 -3.09
N ALA A 10 -11.28 7.84 -4.13
CA ALA A 10 -12.65 7.75 -4.63
C ALA A 10 -13.52 6.75 -3.85
N HIS A 11 -13.02 6.22 -2.71
CA HIS A 11 -13.68 5.22 -1.86
C HIS A 11 -13.94 3.86 -2.53
N SER A 12 -13.27 3.54 -3.62
CA SER A 12 -13.25 2.19 -4.19
C SER A 12 -12.27 1.29 -3.43
N GLU A 13 -12.76 0.15 -2.99
CA GLU A 13 -11.99 -0.86 -2.25
C GLU A 13 -11.42 -1.91 -3.20
N PHE A 14 -10.13 -2.20 -3.06
CA PHE A 14 -9.45 -3.26 -3.78
C PHE A 14 -8.88 -4.25 -2.79
N SER A 15 -8.99 -5.54 -3.11
CA SER A 15 -8.49 -6.62 -2.26
C SER A 15 -7.41 -7.38 -3.03
N PHE A 16 -6.22 -7.45 -2.46
CA PHE A 16 -5.09 -8.20 -3.01
C PHE A 16 -4.85 -9.44 -2.18
N SER A 17 -4.68 -10.57 -2.86
CA SER A 17 -4.40 -11.86 -2.22
C SER A 17 -2.93 -12.02 -1.81
N SER A 18 -2.03 -11.21 -2.38
CA SER A 18 -0.58 -11.25 -2.13
C SER A 18 0.04 -9.87 -2.04
N LEU A 19 1.05 -9.76 -1.18
CA LEU A 19 1.87 -8.56 -1.02
C LEU A 19 2.64 -8.21 -2.30
N GLU A 20 3.11 -9.21 -3.04
CA GLU A 20 3.82 -9.02 -4.31
C GLU A 20 2.94 -8.37 -5.40
N GLU A 21 1.67 -8.76 -5.46
CA GLU A 21 0.66 -8.17 -6.35
C GLU A 21 0.40 -6.71 -6.00
N PHE A 22 0.25 -6.43 -4.71
CA PHE A 22 0.09 -5.07 -4.20
C PHE A 22 1.32 -4.20 -4.53
N LEU A 23 2.54 -4.69 -4.29
CA LEU A 23 3.78 -3.98 -4.63
C LEU A 23 3.95 -3.77 -6.13
N SER A 24 3.58 -4.75 -6.95
CA SER A 24 3.60 -4.63 -8.42
C SER A 24 2.63 -3.54 -8.88
N THR A 25 1.45 -3.45 -8.27
CA THR A 25 0.46 -2.41 -8.58
C THR A 25 0.96 -1.02 -8.16
N ILE A 26 1.61 -0.89 -7.00
CA ILE A 26 2.27 0.36 -6.58
C ILE A 26 3.34 0.78 -7.59
N ARG A 27 4.25 -0.13 -7.96
CA ARG A 27 5.32 0.15 -8.95
C ARG A 27 4.78 0.49 -10.33
N SER A 28 3.66 -0.10 -10.71
CA SER A 28 2.95 0.22 -11.96
C SER A 28 2.27 1.60 -11.92
N GLY A 29 2.21 2.25 -10.75
CA GLY A 29 1.54 3.54 -10.54
C GLY A 29 0.03 3.42 -10.34
N GLY A 30 -0.48 2.21 -10.13
CA GLY A 30 -1.90 1.97 -9.87
C GLY A 30 -2.35 2.33 -8.45
N ILE A 31 -1.40 2.42 -7.50
CA ILE A 31 -1.65 2.83 -6.11
C ILE A 31 -0.74 4.01 -5.80
N THR A 32 -1.34 5.13 -5.38
CA THR A 32 -0.60 6.35 -5.04
C THR A 32 -0.55 6.54 -3.53
N ALA A 33 0.31 7.44 -3.07
CA ALA A 33 0.45 7.82 -1.65
C ALA A 33 -0.87 8.26 -0.98
N ASP A 34 -1.82 8.73 -1.78
CA ASP A 34 -3.15 9.17 -1.33
C ASP A 34 -4.11 8.02 -1.00
N TRP A 35 -3.70 6.78 -1.28
CA TRP A 35 -4.50 5.59 -1.00
C TRP A 35 -4.33 5.14 0.44
N GLU A 36 -5.31 4.39 0.93
CA GLU A 36 -5.33 3.83 2.26
C GLU A 36 -5.19 2.31 2.20
N ILE A 37 -4.50 1.71 3.18
CA ILE A 37 -4.37 0.27 3.36
C ILE A 37 -5.04 -0.13 4.69
N TRP A 38 -5.77 -1.23 4.67
CA TRP A 38 -6.42 -1.78 5.85
C TRP A 38 -5.39 -2.49 6.72
N HIS A 39 -5.16 -1.95 7.92
CA HIS A 39 -4.27 -2.55 8.88
C HIS A 39 -5.07 -3.45 9.83
N GLN A 40 -4.99 -4.77 9.66
CA GLN A 40 -5.78 -5.73 10.45
C GLN A 40 -5.51 -5.60 11.96
N ILE A 41 -4.26 -5.43 12.37
CA ILE A 41 -3.86 -5.34 13.79
C ILE A 41 -4.43 -4.08 14.45
N ALA A 42 -4.46 -2.96 13.73
CA ALA A 42 -5.00 -1.70 14.25
C ALA A 42 -6.50 -1.52 13.91
N SER A 43 -7.08 -2.46 13.15
CA SER A 43 -8.44 -2.44 12.62
C SER A 43 -8.86 -1.08 12.08
N ARG A 44 -7.96 -0.44 11.30
CA ARG A 44 -8.19 0.88 10.70
C ARG A 44 -7.53 1.01 9.34
N TRP A 45 -8.06 1.93 8.55
CA TRP A 45 -7.42 2.42 7.33
C TRP A 45 -6.25 3.33 7.70
N LEU A 46 -5.10 3.07 7.10
CA LEU A 46 -3.91 3.90 7.24
C LEU A 46 -3.45 4.34 5.86
N PRO A 47 -2.97 5.58 5.70
CA PRO A 47 -2.40 6.01 4.43
C PRO A 47 -1.24 5.08 4.06
N VAL A 48 -1.24 4.65 2.79
CA VAL A 48 -0.29 3.67 2.26
C VAL A 48 1.15 4.17 2.37
N SER A 49 1.35 5.49 2.38
CA SER A 49 2.64 6.13 2.64
C SER A 49 3.26 5.81 3.99
N LEU A 50 2.47 5.42 4.99
CA LEU A 50 2.99 4.97 6.30
C LEU A 50 3.46 3.51 6.27
N HIS A 51 3.22 2.79 5.18
CA HIS A 51 3.67 1.41 5.06
C HIS A 51 5.16 1.39 4.73
N PRO A 52 6.02 0.72 5.53
CA PRO A 52 7.48 0.74 5.30
C PRO A 52 7.87 0.22 3.91
N LEU A 53 7.09 -0.73 3.38
CA LEU A 53 7.27 -1.26 2.03
C LEU A 53 6.85 -0.29 0.92
N PHE A 54 5.96 0.65 1.19
CA PHE A 54 5.57 1.67 0.22
C PHE A 54 6.73 2.64 -0.01
N GLY A 55 7.41 3.09 1.05
CA GLY A 55 8.63 3.89 0.93
C GLY A 55 9.72 3.19 0.09
N SER A 56 9.92 1.88 0.31
CA SER A 56 10.87 1.09 -0.48
C SER A 56 10.41 0.80 -1.91
N ALA A 57 9.11 0.71 -2.19
CA ALA A 57 8.57 0.42 -3.52
C ALA A 57 8.37 1.66 -4.40
N ASP A 58 8.06 2.81 -3.79
CA ASP A 58 7.95 4.13 -4.42
C ASP A 58 9.31 4.71 -4.87
N GLY A 59 10.41 4.00 -4.58
CA GLY A 59 11.75 4.45 -4.97
C GLY A 59 12.28 5.57 -4.09
N ARG A 60 11.72 5.76 -2.88
CA ARG A 60 12.45 6.41 -1.77
C ARG A 60 13.49 5.43 -1.25
N GLU A 61 14.48 5.19 -2.11
CA GLU A 61 15.76 4.62 -1.77
C GLU A 61 16.26 5.36 -0.52
N LEU A 62 16.55 4.57 0.50
CA LEU A 62 17.37 5.00 1.62
C LEU A 62 18.70 5.44 1.03
N ALA A 63 18.84 6.75 0.81
CA ALA A 63 20.13 7.39 0.75
C ALA A 63 20.74 7.27 2.15
N GLU A 64 21.39 6.15 2.43
CA GLU A 64 22.31 6.02 3.55
C GLU A 64 23.64 6.69 3.12
N PRO A 65 24.19 7.64 3.91
CA PRO A 65 25.41 8.39 3.57
C PRO A 65 26.71 7.60 3.64
#